data_AF-A0A6S4QDA0-F1
#
_entry.id   AF-A0A6S4QDA0-F1
#
_cell.length_a   1.000
_cell.length_b   1.000
_cell.length_c   1.000
_cell.angle_alpha   90.00
_cell.angle_beta   90.00
_cell.angle_gamma   90.00
#
_symmetry.space_group_name_H-M   'P 1'
#
loop_
_entity.id
_entity.type
_entity.pdbx_description
1 polymer ?
#
loop_
_entity_poly.entity_id
_entity_poly.type
_entity_poly.pdbx_seq_one_letter_code
_entity_poly.pdbx_strand_id
1 'polypeptide(L)'
;MQSLLDHYGRQGVFVIAEGGTSHLGEKHYATELIHAASEAGAAAIKFQLVFADEILHPCSGVLTLGGKKVNLYQRFKSLEREMIFYEDLQRCAKEYEILFLASAFGRRSFNILEQLNTAAHKIASPELNFYDLWRLFLRSERPIFFSTGMSQHSDVNHLIDFLTRYAYSSKQRQLAHSSAYKSTHRDEVSLPLLTCPKELRSRLVMLQCVTCYPSNLQDYNLLTLHTLSTATGILTGLSDHTVHPTALPVLANWLTLLSASIHPGGYNEVYTLLGNKTPKAGKKVVASNYFSARLAPFVLEKHFTLNQAGNGLDDKMAVTSAQLKGLIDLLIRMRECFMGAVETDARLAEYRDFVIAASRLKHEDLLTATSLGRFKEVFKTLLYWGETVGLTEGITTVRTGKKTSIGEHEPYYCDNATLERILGTGFKKLALCEQRYYKTTRRSLIATRTIDKDEGIGAHNSAFLRAEQGNKAGVTPDWIENEAKKHSAAELREVQSSFDMGSYFANDTIVSGEAITSSKLRFQGLKVGL
;
A
#
# COMPACT_ATOMS: atom_id res chain seq x y z
N MET A 1 -15.18 -1.47 -3.84
CA MET A 1 -14.29 -0.97 -2.77
C MET A 1 -15.04 -0.13 -1.75
N GLN A 2 -15.72 0.95 -2.15
CA GLN A 2 -16.35 1.89 -1.20
C GLN A 2 -17.24 1.22 -0.14
N SER A 3 -18.13 0.30 -0.54
CA SER A 3 -18.98 -0.44 0.41
C SER A 3 -18.19 -1.21 1.47
N LEU A 4 -17.02 -1.75 1.13
CA LEU A 4 -16.15 -2.45 2.08
C LEU A 4 -15.49 -1.48 3.06
N LEU A 5 -15.01 -0.33 2.56
CA LEU A 5 -14.44 0.72 3.41
C LEU A 5 -15.50 1.31 4.36
N ASP A 6 -16.74 1.42 3.90
CA ASP A 6 -17.85 1.99 4.66
C ASP A 6 -18.37 1.03 5.74
N HIS A 7 -18.40 -0.27 5.45
CA HIS A 7 -18.93 -1.27 6.36
C HIS A 7 -18.01 -1.51 7.55
N TYR A 8 -16.70 -1.64 7.31
CA TYR A 8 -15.72 -1.93 8.36
C TYR A 8 -15.00 -0.69 8.89
N GLY A 9 -14.94 0.40 8.12
CA GLY A 9 -14.30 1.64 8.55
C GLY A 9 -15.16 2.45 9.54
N ARG A 10 -14.51 3.30 10.33
CA ARG A 10 -15.17 4.16 11.33
C ARG A 10 -14.83 5.62 11.05
N GLN A 11 -15.84 6.47 10.90
CA GLN A 11 -15.67 7.91 10.57
C GLN A 11 -14.72 8.17 9.39
N GLY A 12 -14.75 7.29 8.38
CA GLY A 12 -13.87 7.38 7.22
C GLY A 12 -12.40 6.99 7.49
N VAL A 13 -12.11 6.32 8.60
CA VAL A 13 -10.82 5.66 8.88
C VAL A 13 -10.97 4.15 8.68
N PHE A 14 -10.06 3.57 7.89
CA PHE A 14 -9.98 2.12 7.68
C PHE A 14 -8.56 1.65 8.01
N VAL A 15 -8.37 1.05 9.19
CA VAL A 15 -7.06 0.56 9.64
C VAL A 15 -6.99 -0.96 9.47
N ILE A 16 -5.95 -1.40 8.77
CA ILE A 16 -5.54 -2.79 8.60
C ILE A 16 -4.43 -3.06 9.61
N ALA A 17 -4.72 -3.91 10.60
CA ALA A 17 -3.71 -4.52 11.44
C ALA A 17 -2.97 -5.58 10.60
N GLU A 18 -1.69 -5.36 10.29
CA GLU A 18 -0.87 -6.32 9.54
C GLU A 18 -0.24 -7.32 10.51
N GLY A 19 -0.91 -8.46 10.71
CA GLY A 19 -0.38 -9.59 11.48
C GLY A 19 0.67 -10.39 10.72
N GLY A 20 0.75 -10.23 9.39
CA GLY A 20 1.82 -10.77 8.56
C GLY A 20 2.04 -12.27 8.78
N THR A 21 3.24 -12.62 9.24
CA THR A 21 3.62 -13.98 9.68
C THR A 21 3.90 -14.06 11.19
N SER A 22 3.45 -13.09 11.98
CA SER A 22 3.67 -13.04 13.44
C SER A 22 2.95 -14.16 14.21
N HIS A 23 2.05 -14.88 13.55
CA HIS A 23 1.48 -16.13 14.09
C HIS A 23 2.51 -17.26 14.22
N LEU A 24 3.70 -17.15 13.60
CA LEU A 24 4.77 -18.15 13.64
C LEU A 24 4.36 -19.57 13.20
N GLY A 25 3.22 -19.65 12.51
CA GLY A 25 2.61 -20.90 12.09
C GLY A 25 1.71 -21.58 13.14
N GLU A 26 1.46 -20.95 14.28
CA GLU A 26 0.59 -21.46 15.34
C GLU A 26 -0.78 -20.79 15.31
N LYS A 27 -1.85 -21.60 15.29
CA LYS A 27 -3.23 -21.11 15.17
C LYS A 27 -3.65 -20.27 16.38
N HIS A 28 -3.18 -20.64 17.57
CA HIS A 28 -3.51 -19.92 18.81
C HIS A 28 -3.01 -18.48 18.77
N TYR A 29 -1.75 -18.23 18.38
CA TYR A 29 -1.22 -16.88 18.22
C TYR A 29 -1.98 -16.07 17.16
N ALA A 30 -2.33 -16.69 16.03
CA ALA A 30 -3.15 -16.02 15.02
C ALA A 30 -4.53 -15.62 15.53
N THR A 31 -5.17 -16.47 16.33
CA THR A 31 -6.49 -16.21 16.95
C THR A 31 -6.40 -15.06 17.96
N GLU A 32 -5.35 -15.04 18.80
CA GLU A 32 -5.10 -13.94 19.73
C GLU A 32 -4.85 -12.60 19.01
N LEU A 33 -4.09 -12.62 17.89
CA LEU A 33 -3.89 -11.43 17.06
C LEU A 33 -5.22 -10.90 16.50
N ILE A 34 -6.11 -11.78 16.05
CA ILE A 34 -7.44 -11.39 15.53
C ILE A 34 -8.25 -10.69 16.64
N HIS A 35 -8.35 -11.33 17.81
CA HIS A 35 -9.07 -10.77 18.94
C HIS A 35 -8.51 -9.40 19.36
N ALA A 36 -7.18 -9.31 19.53
CA ALA A 36 -6.52 -8.09 19.97
C ALA A 36 -6.62 -6.93 18.94
N ALA A 37 -6.68 -7.25 17.64
CA ALA A 37 -6.91 -6.25 16.59
C ALA A 37 -8.37 -5.77 16.57
N SER A 38 -9.34 -6.67 16.77
CA SER A 38 -10.75 -6.31 16.87
C SER A 38 -11.04 -5.42 18.09
N GLU A 39 -10.52 -5.79 19.27
CA GLU A 39 -10.60 -5.00 20.50
C GLU A 39 -9.97 -3.59 20.34
N ALA A 40 -8.89 -3.49 19.56
CA ALA A 40 -8.28 -2.19 19.23
C ALA A 40 -9.13 -1.34 18.28
N GLY A 41 -10.19 -1.91 17.69
CA GLY A 41 -11.08 -1.23 16.75
C GLY A 41 -10.58 -1.21 15.31
N ALA A 42 -9.65 -2.11 14.94
CA ALA A 42 -9.18 -2.22 13.57
C ALA A 42 -10.31 -2.66 12.63
N ALA A 43 -10.32 -2.13 11.41
CA ALA A 43 -11.30 -2.50 10.39
C ALA A 43 -11.01 -3.87 9.78
N ALA A 44 -9.73 -4.22 9.68
CA ALA A 44 -9.28 -5.48 9.13
C ALA A 44 -8.03 -6.02 9.86
N ILE A 45 -7.88 -7.34 9.86
CA ILE A 45 -6.65 -8.04 10.22
C ILE A 45 -6.13 -8.73 8.96
N LYS A 46 -4.84 -8.57 8.68
CA LYS A 46 -4.21 -9.09 7.47
C LYS A 46 -3.08 -10.06 7.78
N PHE A 47 -3.10 -11.21 7.10
CA PHE A 47 -2.04 -12.22 7.16
C PHE A 47 -1.34 -12.39 5.80
N GLN A 48 -0.30 -13.22 5.75
CA GLN A 48 0.42 -13.55 4.52
C GLN A 48 0.28 -15.05 4.21
N LEU A 49 -0.20 -15.39 3.00
CA LEU A 49 -0.20 -16.76 2.49
C LEU A 49 1.12 -17.02 1.78
N VAL A 50 2.15 -17.28 2.58
CA VAL A 50 3.51 -17.46 2.09
C VAL A 50 3.70 -18.90 1.65
N PHE A 51 3.94 -19.10 0.35
CA PHE A 51 4.55 -20.31 -0.21
C PHE A 51 5.93 -19.94 -0.75
N ALA A 52 6.97 -20.63 -0.28
CA ALA A 52 8.35 -20.21 -0.53
C ALA A 52 8.70 -20.24 -2.02
N ASP A 53 8.24 -21.27 -2.73
CA ASP A 53 8.41 -21.47 -4.17
C ASP A 53 7.65 -20.47 -5.03
N GLU A 54 6.60 -19.84 -4.51
CA GLU A 54 5.92 -18.74 -5.18
C GLU A 54 6.66 -17.41 -5.08
N ILE A 55 7.69 -17.30 -4.23
CA ILE A 55 8.38 -16.03 -3.95
C ILE A 55 9.86 -16.11 -4.30
N LEU A 56 10.52 -17.21 -3.97
CA LEU A 56 11.97 -17.36 -3.96
C LEU A 56 12.39 -18.68 -4.61
N HIS A 57 13.58 -18.67 -5.21
CA HIS A 57 14.27 -19.91 -5.54
C HIS A 57 15.00 -20.44 -4.30
N PRO A 58 15.13 -21.77 -4.09
CA PRO A 58 15.89 -22.34 -2.96
C PRO A 58 17.33 -21.81 -2.80
N CYS A 59 17.93 -21.35 -3.90
CA CYS A 59 19.27 -20.76 -3.96
C CYS A 59 19.29 -19.23 -3.74
N SER A 60 18.22 -18.62 -3.23
CA SER A 60 18.11 -17.17 -3.02
C SER A 60 19.06 -16.60 -1.95
N GLY A 61 19.86 -17.45 -1.28
CA GLY A 61 20.88 -17.04 -0.33
C GLY A 61 20.35 -16.74 1.08
N VAL A 62 21.16 -15.99 1.83
CA VAL A 62 20.95 -15.67 3.25
C VAL A 62 20.95 -14.15 3.41
N LEU A 63 19.90 -13.62 4.02
CA LEU A 63 19.77 -12.21 4.33
C LEU A 63 20.17 -11.94 5.77
N THR A 64 20.71 -10.74 6.04
CA THR A 64 20.84 -10.26 7.42
C THR A 64 19.60 -9.45 7.77
N LEU A 65 18.70 -10.02 8.57
CA LEU A 65 17.48 -9.35 9.06
C LEU A 65 17.62 -9.12 10.58
N GLY A 66 17.53 -7.86 11.02
CA GLY A 66 17.66 -7.52 12.44
C GLY A 66 18.98 -7.98 13.07
N GLY A 67 20.07 -8.02 12.28
CA GLY A 67 21.39 -8.52 12.70
C GLY A 67 21.57 -10.03 12.68
N LYS A 68 20.53 -10.81 12.34
CA LYS A 68 20.59 -12.27 12.25
C LYS A 68 20.67 -12.72 10.79
N LYS A 69 21.51 -13.72 10.52
CA LYS A 69 21.56 -14.41 9.22
C LYS A 69 20.34 -15.34 9.10
N VAL A 70 19.48 -15.06 8.13
CA VAL A 70 18.23 -15.79 7.86
C VAL A 70 18.24 -16.31 6.43
N ASN A 71 18.12 -17.62 6.26
CA ASN A 71 17.79 -18.20 4.97
C ASN A 71 16.29 -17.98 4.73
N LEU A 72 15.96 -17.01 3.87
CA LEU A 72 14.58 -16.55 3.71
C LEU A 72 13.67 -17.63 3.10
N TYR A 73 14.20 -18.42 2.14
CA TYR A 73 13.46 -19.54 1.55
C TYR A 73 13.06 -20.55 2.63
N GLN A 74 14.00 -20.99 3.47
CA GLN A 74 13.71 -21.95 4.55
C GLN A 74 12.74 -21.37 5.60
N ARG A 75 12.88 -20.09 5.92
CA ARG A 75 11.96 -19.40 6.82
C ARG A 75 10.53 -19.39 6.26
N PHE A 76 10.36 -19.00 5.00
CA PHE A 76 9.07 -19.03 4.31
C PHE A 76 8.51 -20.44 4.23
N LYS A 77 9.36 -21.44 3.94
CA LYS A 77 8.95 -22.85 3.91
C LYS A 77 8.40 -23.31 5.26
N SER A 78 9.00 -22.89 6.38
CA SER A 78 8.52 -23.23 7.72
C SER A 78 7.17 -22.59 8.09
N LEU A 79 6.81 -21.49 7.42
CA LEU A 79 5.59 -20.71 7.66
C LEU A 79 4.43 -21.13 6.75
N GLU A 80 4.66 -22.00 5.76
CA GLU A 80 3.62 -22.51 4.87
C GLU A 80 2.50 -23.17 5.67
N ARG A 81 1.25 -22.83 5.36
CA ARG A 81 0.07 -23.44 5.97
C ARG A 81 -0.93 -23.82 4.90
N GLU A 82 -1.66 -24.89 5.16
CA GLU A 82 -2.73 -25.37 4.27
C GLU A 82 -4.01 -24.53 4.43
N MET A 83 -4.92 -24.66 3.48
CA MET A 83 -6.17 -23.88 3.43
C MET A 83 -6.96 -23.89 4.75
N ILE A 84 -7.07 -25.05 5.42
CA ILE A 84 -7.84 -25.20 6.66
C ILE A 84 -7.39 -24.23 7.77
N PHE A 85 -6.09 -23.93 7.82
CA PHE A 85 -5.54 -22.96 8.77
C PHE A 85 -6.18 -21.58 8.55
N TYR A 86 -6.18 -21.12 7.30
CA TYR A 86 -6.72 -19.81 6.95
C TYR A 86 -8.25 -19.76 6.99
N GLU A 87 -8.93 -20.87 6.72
CA GLU A 87 -10.38 -20.98 6.91
C GLU A 87 -10.76 -20.77 8.38
N ASP A 88 -10.03 -21.40 9.30
CA ASP A 88 -10.26 -21.23 10.73
C ASP A 88 -10.01 -19.79 11.18
N LEU A 89 -8.97 -19.13 10.66
CA LEU A 89 -8.71 -17.72 10.94
C LEU A 89 -9.80 -16.80 10.39
N GLN A 90 -10.30 -17.07 9.19
CA GLN A 90 -11.41 -16.33 8.61
C GLN A 90 -12.69 -16.49 9.44
N ARG A 91 -12.98 -17.71 9.94
CA ARG A 91 -14.10 -17.97 10.83
C ARG A 91 -13.99 -17.18 12.13
N CYS A 92 -12.81 -17.22 12.76
CA CYS A 92 -12.51 -16.43 13.95
C CYS A 92 -12.66 -14.92 13.72
N ALA A 93 -12.11 -14.39 12.61
CA ALA A 93 -12.25 -12.98 12.27
C ALA A 93 -13.72 -12.56 12.08
N LYS A 94 -14.53 -13.44 11.49
CA LYS A 94 -15.98 -13.22 11.37
C LYS A 94 -16.69 -13.18 12.72
N GLU A 95 -16.31 -14.05 13.66
CA GLU A 95 -16.86 -14.06 15.03
C GLU A 95 -16.55 -12.75 15.79
N TYR A 96 -15.37 -12.18 15.57
CA TYR A 96 -14.94 -10.90 16.14
C TYR A 96 -15.28 -9.68 15.27
N GLU A 97 -16.14 -9.84 14.25
CA GLU A 97 -16.63 -8.76 13.37
C GLU A 97 -15.51 -7.91 12.72
N ILE A 98 -14.35 -8.49 12.48
CA ILE A 98 -13.21 -7.85 11.82
C ILE A 98 -12.99 -8.45 10.43
N LEU A 99 -12.68 -7.61 9.43
CA LEU A 99 -12.44 -8.12 8.09
C LEU A 99 -11.15 -8.95 8.03
N PHE A 100 -11.27 -10.21 7.63
CA PHE A 100 -10.12 -11.04 7.27
C PHE A 100 -9.58 -10.66 5.89
N LEU A 101 -8.30 -10.30 5.85
CA LEU A 101 -7.55 -10.11 4.62
C LEU A 101 -6.30 -11.00 4.62
N ALA A 102 -5.79 -11.29 3.43
CA ALA A 102 -4.44 -11.79 3.32
C ALA A 102 -3.78 -11.42 1.98
N SER A 103 -2.45 -11.40 1.98
CA SER A 103 -1.65 -11.23 0.78
C SER A 103 -1.36 -12.59 0.14
N ALA A 104 -1.59 -12.69 -1.18
CA ALA A 104 -1.10 -13.79 -2.01
C ALA A 104 0.11 -13.34 -2.82
N PHE A 105 1.00 -14.29 -3.14
CA PHE A 105 2.27 -14.04 -3.81
C PHE A 105 2.44 -14.84 -5.11
N GLY A 106 1.49 -15.72 -5.42
CA GLY A 106 1.45 -16.51 -6.64
C GLY A 106 0.08 -17.15 -6.86
N ARG A 107 0.01 -18.14 -7.75
CA ARG A 107 -1.24 -18.79 -8.15
C ARG A 107 -1.83 -19.70 -7.06
N ARG A 108 -1.01 -20.47 -6.33
CA ARG A 108 -1.44 -21.32 -5.22
C ARG A 108 -2.05 -20.48 -4.11
N SER A 109 -1.34 -19.46 -3.63
CA SER A 109 -1.87 -18.55 -2.61
C SER A 109 -3.12 -17.80 -3.10
N PHE A 110 -3.17 -17.34 -4.35
CA PHE A 110 -4.37 -16.74 -4.94
C PHE A 110 -5.58 -17.70 -4.92
N ASN A 111 -5.39 -18.94 -5.38
CA ASN A 111 -6.47 -19.94 -5.43
C ASN A 111 -7.06 -20.22 -4.05
N ILE A 112 -6.23 -20.26 -3.00
CA ILE A 112 -6.71 -20.40 -1.62
C ILE A 112 -7.59 -19.20 -1.24
N LEU A 113 -7.16 -17.96 -1.53
CA LEU A 113 -7.96 -16.77 -1.22
C LEU A 113 -9.32 -16.75 -1.95
N GLU A 114 -9.36 -17.26 -3.17
CA GLU A 114 -10.60 -17.38 -3.94
C GLU A 114 -11.53 -18.46 -3.38
N GLN A 115 -10.98 -19.62 -2.98
CA GLN A 115 -11.76 -20.67 -2.31
C GLN A 115 -12.30 -20.21 -0.95
N LEU A 116 -11.54 -19.41 -0.20
CA LEU A 116 -11.99 -18.75 1.01
C LEU A 116 -12.98 -17.60 0.74
N ASN A 117 -13.21 -17.22 -0.51
CA ASN A 117 -14.10 -16.14 -0.89
C ASN A 117 -13.79 -14.80 -0.17
N THR A 118 -12.50 -14.48 0.00
CA THR A 118 -12.07 -13.26 0.71
C THR A 118 -12.65 -11.98 0.10
N ALA A 119 -13.08 -11.01 0.91
CA ALA A 119 -13.83 -9.85 0.40
C ALA A 119 -12.99 -8.88 -0.46
N ALA A 120 -11.66 -8.93 -0.35
CA ALA A 120 -10.72 -8.14 -1.12
C ALA A 120 -9.34 -8.82 -1.17
N HIS A 121 -8.53 -8.42 -2.15
CA HIS A 121 -7.16 -8.88 -2.30
C HIS A 121 -6.15 -7.85 -1.84
N LYS A 122 -5.00 -8.32 -1.34
CA LYS A 122 -3.83 -7.50 -1.08
C LYS A 122 -2.66 -7.93 -1.97
N ILE A 123 -2.11 -6.98 -2.72
CA ILE A 123 -0.85 -7.13 -3.47
C ILE A 123 0.27 -6.45 -2.68
N ALA A 124 1.31 -7.19 -2.33
CA ALA A 124 2.48 -6.65 -1.65
C ALA A 124 3.38 -5.85 -2.61
N SER A 125 4.17 -4.92 -2.07
CA SER A 125 5.02 -4.02 -2.86
C SER A 125 5.96 -4.73 -3.85
N PRO A 126 6.65 -5.82 -3.46
CA PRO A 126 7.54 -6.53 -4.39
C PRO A 126 6.82 -7.22 -5.56
N GLU A 127 5.51 -7.42 -5.46
CA GLU A 127 4.64 -8.02 -6.48
C GLU A 127 4.01 -6.97 -7.40
N LEU A 128 4.31 -5.68 -7.23
CA LEU A 128 3.73 -4.59 -8.06
C LEU A 128 3.94 -4.85 -9.56
N ASN A 129 5.11 -5.41 -9.94
CA ASN A 129 5.42 -5.74 -11.33
C ASN A 129 5.02 -7.16 -11.74
N PHE A 130 4.37 -7.95 -10.88
CA PHE A 130 4.04 -9.34 -11.19
C PHE A 130 2.69 -9.45 -11.93
N TYR A 131 2.69 -9.14 -13.22
CA TYR A 131 1.44 -8.97 -13.97
C TYR A 131 0.59 -10.23 -14.13
N ASP A 132 1.18 -11.43 -14.09
CA ASP A 132 0.41 -12.67 -14.09
C ASP A 132 -0.49 -12.81 -12.86
N LEU A 133 0.00 -12.37 -11.70
CA LEU A 133 -0.79 -12.32 -10.48
C LEU A 133 -1.85 -11.20 -10.56
N TRP A 134 -1.52 -10.03 -11.14
CA TRP A 134 -2.52 -8.99 -11.41
C TRP A 134 -3.66 -9.48 -12.32
N ARG A 135 -3.36 -10.23 -13.39
CA ARG A 135 -4.40 -10.81 -14.27
C ARG A 135 -5.37 -11.68 -13.48
N LEU A 136 -4.88 -12.48 -12.53
CA LEU A 136 -5.71 -13.30 -11.64
C LEU A 136 -6.64 -12.43 -10.77
N PHE A 137 -6.07 -11.44 -10.07
CA PHE A 137 -6.84 -10.54 -9.21
C PHE A 137 -7.84 -9.66 -9.97
N LEU A 138 -7.52 -9.24 -11.18
CA LEU A 138 -8.43 -8.43 -11.98
C LEU A 138 -9.65 -9.24 -12.46
N ARG A 139 -9.43 -10.52 -12.80
CA ARG A 139 -10.46 -11.48 -13.24
C ARG A 139 -11.42 -11.90 -12.12
N SER A 140 -11.00 -11.88 -10.85
CA SER A 140 -11.89 -12.18 -9.72
C SER A 140 -12.93 -11.08 -9.47
N GLU A 141 -12.79 -9.92 -10.12
CA GLU A 141 -13.65 -8.75 -9.96
C GLU A 141 -13.70 -8.13 -8.54
N ARG A 142 -12.91 -8.66 -7.60
CA ARG A 142 -12.86 -8.19 -6.22
C ARG A 142 -12.13 -6.85 -6.09
N PRO A 143 -12.36 -6.11 -4.99
CA PRO A 143 -11.53 -4.98 -4.59
C PRO A 143 -10.08 -5.41 -4.36
N ILE A 144 -9.13 -4.52 -4.66
CA ILE A 144 -7.68 -4.77 -4.53
C ILE A 144 -7.03 -3.60 -3.79
N PHE A 145 -6.36 -3.92 -2.70
CA PHE A 145 -5.38 -3.06 -2.05
C PHE A 145 -3.99 -3.43 -2.58
N PHE A 146 -3.17 -2.47 -3.01
CA PHE A 146 -1.81 -2.75 -3.48
C PHE A 146 -0.83 -1.72 -2.96
N SER A 147 0.36 -2.15 -2.56
CA SER A 147 1.40 -1.25 -2.03
C SER A 147 2.42 -0.88 -3.10
N THR A 148 3.07 0.28 -2.96
CA THR A 148 4.02 0.82 -3.93
C THR A 148 5.43 0.97 -3.38
N GLY A 149 5.82 0.23 -2.35
CA GLY A 149 7.23 0.16 -1.94
C GLY A 149 8.10 -0.48 -3.02
N MET A 150 9.43 -0.35 -2.93
CA MET A 150 10.38 -0.85 -3.93
C MET A 150 10.00 -0.45 -5.37
N SER A 151 9.41 0.74 -5.54
CA SER A 151 8.94 1.21 -6.84
C SER A 151 9.30 2.67 -7.07
N GLN A 152 9.51 3.00 -8.34
CA GLN A 152 9.64 4.35 -8.86
C GLN A 152 8.37 4.78 -9.57
N HIS A 153 8.29 6.06 -9.91
CA HIS A 153 7.20 6.58 -10.73
C HIS A 153 7.00 5.80 -12.04
N SER A 154 8.08 5.38 -12.71
CA SER A 154 8.00 4.57 -13.93
C SER A 154 7.33 3.22 -13.72
N ASP A 155 7.50 2.58 -12.56
CA ASP A 155 6.85 1.29 -12.27
C ASP A 155 5.34 1.44 -12.08
N VAL A 156 4.92 2.54 -11.44
CA VAL A 156 3.50 2.89 -11.34
C VAL A 156 2.95 3.13 -12.75
N ASN A 157 3.69 3.82 -13.62
CA ASN A 157 3.27 4.06 -15.01
C ASN A 157 3.14 2.75 -15.80
N HIS A 158 4.09 1.82 -15.65
CA HIS A 158 4.00 0.50 -16.28
C HIS A 158 2.77 -0.27 -15.79
N LEU A 159 2.45 -0.21 -14.50
CA LEU A 159 1.22 -0.80 -13.97
C LEU A 159 -0.02 -0.14 -14.57
N ILE A 160 -0.08 1.19 -14.66
CA ILE A 160 -1.23 1.88 -15.27
C ILE A 160 -1.38 1.53 -16.76
N ASP A 161 -0.29 1.45 -17.52
CA ASP A 161 -0.30 0.98 -18.91
C ASP A 161 -0.86 -0.44 -19.01
N PHE A 162 -0.39 -1.35 -18.15
CA PHE A 162 -0.91 -2.71 -18.06
C PHE A 162 -2.42 -2.73 -17.76
N LEU A 163 -2.88 -1.99 -16.75
CA LEU A 163 -4.31 -1.90 -16.39
C LEU A 163 -5.15 -1.35 -17.53
N THR A 164 -4.62 -0.37 -18.27
CA THR A 164 -5.28 0.24 -19.43
C THR A 164 -5.48 -0.77 -20.55
N ARG A 165 -4.43 -1.52 -20.90
CA ARG A 165 -4.52 -2.60 -21.90
C ARG A 165 -5.45 -3.72 -21.47
N TYR A 166 -5.43 -4.10 -20.19
CA TYR A 166 -6.33 -5.10 -19.64
C TYR A 166 -7.81 -4.68 -19.77
N ALA A 167 -8.14 -3.43 -19.43
CA ALA A 167 -9.49 -2.90 -19.53
C ALA A 167 -9.98 -2.86 -20.99
N TYR A 168 -9.12 -2.37 -21.91
CA TYR A 168 -9.43 -2.31 -23.33
C TYR A 168 -9.71 -3.70 -23.93
N SER A 169 -8.84 -4.67 -23.65
CA SER A 169 -8.96 -6.05 -24.17
C SER A 169 -10.20 -6.76 -23.61
N SER A 170 -10.53 -6.51 -22.34
CA SER A 170 -11.75 -7.05 -21.72
C SER A 170 -13.02 -6.50 -22.39
N LYS A 171 -13.04 -5.20 -22.73
CA LYS A 171 -14.15 -4.58 -23.47
C LYS A 171 -14.29 -5.14 -24.88
N GLN A 172 -13.17 -5.32 -25.61
CA GLN A 172 -13.21 -5.94 -26.93
C GLN A 172 -13.76 -7.38 -26.89
N ARG A 173 -13.35 -8.19 -25.89
CA ARG A 173 -13.90 -9.54 -25.70
C ARG A 173 -15.42 -9.52 -25.49
N GLN A 174 -15.92 -8.62 -24.64
CA GLN A 174 -17.36 -8.46 -24.41
C GLN A 174 -18.11 -8.06 -25.69
N LEU A 175 -17.57 -7.11 -26.46
CA LEU A 175 -18.17 -6.65 -27.71
C LEU A 175 -18.18 -7.74 -28.80
N ALA A 176 -17.10 -8.52 -28.92
CA ALA A 176 -17.00 -9.62 -29.88
C ALA A 176 -17.97 -10.78 -29.57
N HIS A 177 -18.40 -10.95 -28.31
CA HIS A 177 -19.42 -11.93 -27.93
C HIS A 177 -20.85 -11.43 -28.18
N SER A 178 -21.05 -10.14 -28.46
CA SER A 178 -22.34 -9.62 -28.92
C SER A 178 -22.41 -9.72 -30.45
N SER A 179 -23.46 -10.32 -30.99
CA SER A 179 -23.63 -10.64 -32.42
C SER A 179 -23.74 -9.42 -33.36
N ALA A 180 -23.39 -8.22 -32.90
CA ALA A 180 -23.55 -6.94 -33.60
C ALA A 180 -22.22 -6.23 -33.93
N TYR A 181 -21.06 -6.81 -33.61
CA TYR A 181 -19.78 -6.12 -33.83
C TYR A 181 -19.35 -6.14 -35.31
N LYS A 182 -19.74 -5.10 -36.06
CA LYS A 182 -19.06 -4.70 -37.30
C LYS A 182 -17.84 -3.85 -36.91
N SER A 183 -16.67 -4.37 -37.24
CA SER A 183 -15.39 -3.67 -37.06
C SER A 183 -15.36 -2.40 -37.91
N THR A 184 -15.59 -1.25 -37.29
CA THR A 184 -15.32 0.06 -37.89
C THR A 184 -14.79 0.99 -36.81
N HIS A 185 -13.65 1.62 -37.11
CA HIS A 185 -12.90 2.63 -36.36
C HIS A 185 -11.85 2.13 -35.36
N ARG A 186 -10.58 2.27 -35.78
CA ARG A 186 -9.39 2.34 -34.93
C ARG A 186 -9.31 3.76 -34.39
N ASP A 187 -9.91 4.01 -33.25
CA ASP A 187 -9.63 5.26 -32.53
C ASP A 187 -8.29 5.11 -31.82
N GLU A 188 -7.30 5.91 -32.21
CA GLU A 188 -6.09 6.12 -31.42
C GLU A 188 -6.49 6.78 -30.11
N VAL A 189 -6.60 5.96 -29.07
CA VAL A 189 -6.95 6.43 -27.74
C VAL A 189 -5.70 7.09 -27.13
N SER A 190 -5.59 8.42 -27.26
CA SER A 190 -4.61 9.22 -26.54
C SER A 190 -5.03 9.36 -25.06
N LEU A 191 -4.79 8.33 -24.26
CA LEU A 191 -5.03 8.40 -22.81
C LEU A 191 -3.87 9.15 -22.12
N PRO A 192 -4.16 10.03 -21.13
CA PRO A 192 -3.11 10.60 -20.31
C PRO A 192 -2.35 9.47 -19.60
N LEU A 193 -1.02 9.48 -19.74
CA LEU A 193 -0.08 8.40 -19.37
C LEU A 193 -0.17 7.85 -17.93
N LEU A 194 -0.93 8.48 -17.03
CA LEU A 194 -1.10 8.01 -15.64
C LEU A 194 -2.53 7.68 -15.23
N THR A 195 -3.55 8.01 -16.01
CA THR A 195 -4.91 7.91 -15.49
C THR A 195 -5.45 6.49 -15.65
N CYS A 196 -5.72 5.81 -14.52
CA CYS A 196 -6.24 4.45 -14.50
C CYS A 196 -7.60 4.36 -15.25
N PRO A 197 -8.01 3.24 -15.86
CA PRO A 197 -9.36 3.13 -16.42
C PRO A 197 -10.47 3.32 -15.37
N LYS A 198 -11.53 4.05 -15.71
CA LYS A 198 -12.61 4.41 -14.75
C LYS A 198 -13.27 3.17 -14.14
N GLU A 199 -13.41 2.11 -14.94
CA GLU A 199 -14.03 0.84 -14.58
C GLU A 199 -13.21 0.08 -13.52
N LEU A 200 -11.90 0.32 -13.47
CA LEU A 200 -10.99 -0.31 -12.51
C LEU A 200 -10.78 0.55 -11.26
N ARG A 201 -10.75 1.89 -11.38
CA ARG A 201 -10.46 2.82 -10.26
C ARG A 201 -11.28 2.53 -9.00
N SER A 202 -12.59 2.27 -9.15
CA SER A 202 -13.52 2.04 -8.04
C SER A 202 -13.29 0.74 -7.26
N ARG A 203 -12.38 -0.12 -7.76
CA ARG A 203 -11.97 -1.39 -7.16
C ARG A 203 -10.58 -1.30 -6.53
N LEU A 204 -9.83 -0.22 -6.73
CA LEU A 204 -8.41 -0.14 -6.37
C LEU A 204 -8.16 0.83 -5.20
N VAL A 205 -7.26 0.44 -4.30
CA VAL A 205 -6.64 1.31 -3.30
C VAL A 205 -5.13 1.15 -3.35
N MET A 206 -4.43 2.26 -3.51
CA MET A 206 -2.97 2.30 -3.62
C MET A 206 -2.34 2.76 -2.31
N LEU A 207 -1.51 1.92 -1.69
CA LEU A 207 -0.82 2.24 -0.45
C LEU A 207 0.60 2.71 -0.73
N GLN A 208 0.89 3.98 -0.44
CA GLN A 208 2.27 4.47 -0.40
C GLN A 208 3.00 3.83 0.77
N CYS A 209 4.20 3.32 0.53
CA CYS A 209 5.05 2.76 1.59
C CYS A 209 6.54 2.79 1.21
N VAL A 210 7.37 2.49 2.21
CA VAL A 210 8.82 2.27 2.11
C VAL A 210 9.14 0.87 2.63
N THR A 211 9.70 0.00 1.80
CA THR A 211 9.94 -1.43 2.09
C THR A 211 11.25 -1.63 2.85
N CYS A 212 11.35 -1.00 4.01
CA CYS A 212 12.45 -1.15 4.95
C CYS A 212 11.86 -1.39 6.33
N TYR A 213 12.40 -2.37 7.06
CA TYR A 213 11.81 -2.91 8.28
C TYR A 213 12.85 -2.85 9.42
N PRO A 214 12.85 -1.79 10.26
CA PRO A 214 12.00 -0.59 10.18
C PRO A 214 12.46 0.42 9.11
N SER A 215 11.57 1.33 8.75
CA SER A 215 11.84 2.47 7.88
C SER A 215 11.98 3.76 8.69
N ASN A 216 12.72 4.74 8.14
CA ASN A 216 12.79 6.06 8.76
C ASN A 216 11.59 6.92 8.34
N LEU A 217 11.11 7.78 9.22
CA LEU A 217 10.02 8.72 8.94
C LEU A 217 10.30 9.56 7.68
N GLN A 218 11.54 10.01 7.52
CA GLN A 218 12.01 10.93 6.47
C GLN A 218 12.03 10.30 5.07
N ASP A 219 11.89 8.98 4.95
CA ASP A 219 11.95 8.26 3.68
C ASP A 219 10.58 8.19 2.97
N TYR A 220 9.48 8.54 3.65
CA TYR A 220 8.12 8.24 3.17
C TYR A 220 7.61 9.09 2.03
N ASN A 221 8.07 10.34 1.93
CA ASN A 221 7.67 11.24 0.86
C ASN A 221 6.13 11.34 0.75
N LEU A 222 5.47 11.65 1.88
CA LEU A 222 4.01 11.54 2.06
C LEU A 222 3.17 12.33 1.05
N LEU A 223 3.70 13.39 0.45
CA LEU A 223 3.02 14.12 -0.63
C LEU A 223 2.70 13.24 -1.85
N THR A 224 3.37 12.09 -1.97
CA THR A 224 3.10 11.10 -3.02
C THR A 224 1.67 10.56 -2.94
N LEU A 225 1.06 10.53 -1.74
CA LEU A 225 -0.36 10.18 -1.56
C LEU A 225 -1.26 11.08 -2.41
N HIS A 226 -1.03 12.38 -2.36
CA HIS A 226 -1.79 13.36 -3.12
C HIS A 226 -1.48 13.26 -4.61
N THR A 227 -0.20 13.29 -4.98
CA THR A 227 0.22 13.27 -6.39
C THR A 227 -0.27 12.02 -7.14
N LEU A 228 -0.13 10.84 -6.54
CA LEU A 228 -0.58 9.59 -7.16
C LEU A 228 -2.10 9.50 -7.23
N SER A 229 -2.82 9.96 -6.19
CA SER A 229 -4.28 10.02 -6.22
C SER A 229 -4.77 10.92 -7.35
N THR A 230 -4.24 12.15 -7.43
CA THR A 230 -4.61 13.11 -8.47
C THR A 230 -4.28 12.62 -9.87
N ALA A 231 -3.10 12.03 -10.07
CA ALA A 231 -2.66 11.61 -11.41
C ALA A 231 -3.37 10.33 -11.90
N THR A 232 -3.63 9.37 -11.00
CA THR A 232 -4.20 8.07 -11.37
C THR A 232 -5.71 7.98 -11.19
N GLY A 233 -6.28 8.82 -10.32
CA GLY A 233 -7.66 8.74 -9.86
C GLY A 233 -7.93 7.55 -8.93
N ILE A 234 -6.90 6.85 -8.46
CA ILE A 234 -7.00 5.74 -7.52
C ILE A 234 -6.94 6.30 -6.09
N LEU A 235 -7.82 5.83 -5.20
CA LEU A 235 -7.77 6.20 -3.79
C LEU A 235 -6.41 5.78 -3.19
N THR A 236 -5.73 6.71 -2.51
CA THR A 236 -4.45 6.42 -1.86
C THR A 236 -4.59 6.23 -0.35
N GLY A 237 -3.71 5.42 0.22
CA GLY A 237 -3.55 5.18 1.65
C GLY A 237 -2.09 4.99 2.03
N LEU A 238 -1.81 4.73 3.30
CA LEU A 238 -0.47 4.54 3.82
C LEU A 238 -0.28 3.08 4.26
N SER A 239 0.86 2.47 3.91
CA SER A 239 1.35 1.25 4.54
C SER A 239 2.66 1.59 5.24
N ASP A 240 2.66 1.48 6.57
CA ASP A 240 3.65 2.08 7.46
C ASP A 240 4.47 1.00 8.20
N HIS A 241 5.78 1.06 7.99
CA HIS A 241 6.81 0.19 8.57
C HIS A 241 7.77 0.95 9.50
N THR A 242 7.36 2.14 9.98
CA THR A 242 8.14 2.88 10.99
C THR A 242 7.84 2.35 12.38
N VAL A 243 8.82 2.45 13.28
CA VAL A 243 8.63 2.08 14.69
C VAL A 243 7.66 3.02 15.39
N HIS A 244 7.63 4.29 14.97
CA HIS A 244 6.77 5.28 15.60
C HIS A 244 5.29 4.95 15.33
N PRO A 245 4.41 4.86 16.34
CA PRO A 245 3.03 4.41 16.15
C PRO A 245 2.17 5.42 15.38
N THR A 246 2.33 6.72 15.65
CA THR A 246 1.36 7.75 15.22
C THR A 246 1.86 8.80 14.23
N ALA A 247 3.16 9.08 14.15
CA ALA A 247 3.72 10.20 13.40
C ALA A 247 3.28 10.24 11.91
N LEU A 248 3.54 9.19 11.13
CA LEU A 248 3.12 9.15 9.73
C LEU A 248 1.62 8.99 9.54
N PRO A 249 0.91 8.12 10.30
CA PRO A 249 -0.54 7.99 10.18
C PRO A 249 -1.28 9.31 10.37
N VAL A 250 -0.91 10.10 11.39
CA VAL A 250 -1.53 11.40 11.68
C VAL A 250 -1.31 12.38 10.53
N LEU A 251 -0.08 12.50 10.04
CA LEU A 251 0.26 13.37 8.91
C LEU A 251 -0.48 12.95 7.62
N ALA A 252 -0.52 11.65 7.33
CA ALA A 252 -1.16 11.11 6.13
C ALA A 252 -2.70 11.28 6.18
N ASN A 253 -3.31 11.06 7.35
CA ASN A 253 -4.73 11.29 7.55
C ASN A 253 -5.10 12.76 7.31
N TRP A 254 -4.30 13.69 7.85
CA TRP A 254 -4.48 15.12 7.62
C TRP A 254 -4.32 15.52 6.14
N LEU A 255 -3.31 14.99 5.44
CA LEU A 255 -3.14 15.22 4.00
C LEU A 255 -4.35 14.74 3.18
N THR A 256 -4.98 13.64 3.60
CA THR A 256 -6.20 13.12 2.98
C THR A 256 -7.36 14.09 3.16
N LEU A 257 -7.53 14.67 4.36
CA LEU A 257 -8.56 15.68 4.64
C LEU A 257 -8.35 16.96 3.82
N LEU A 258 -7.11 17.43 3.71
CA LEU A 258 -6.79 18.58 2.86
C LEU A 258 -7.12 18.33 1.39
N SER A 259 -6.78 17.14 0.88
CA SER A 259 -7.02 16.78 -0.52
C SER A 259 -8.52 16.69 -0.84
N ALA A 260 -9.33 16.17 0.08
CA ALA A 260 -10.79 16.12 -0.07
C ALA A 260 -11.45 17.51 -0.07
N SER A 261 -10.76 18.50 0.51
CA SER A 261 -11.25 19.88 0.64
C SER A 261 -10.94 20.74 -0.58
N ILE A 262 -10.48 20.15 -1.69
CA ILE A 262 -10.13 20.84 -2.93
C ILE A 262 -11.16 20.43 -4.00
N HIS A 263 -12.21 21.24 -4.22
CA HIS A 263 -13.26 20.99 -5.23
C HIS A 263 -13.02 21.76 -6.54
N PRO A 264 -13.36 21.22 -7.72
CA PRO A 264 -13.22 21.93 -8.99
C PRO A 264 -14.10 23.19 -9.02
N GLY A 265 -13.49 24.36 -9.25
CA GLY A 265 -14.20 25.63 -9.42
C GLY A 265 -14.54 26.41 -8.14
N GLY A 266 -14.09 25.96 -6.96
CA GLY A 266 -14.33 26.64 -5.68
C GLY A 266 -13.04 27.06 -4.96
N TYR A 267 -13.08 28.21 -4.28
CA TYR A 267 -12.12 28.53 -3.22
C TYR A 267 -12.63 27.90 -1.92
N ASN A 268 -11.96 26.87 -1.43
CA ASN A 268 -12.29 26.33 -0.11
C ASN A 268 -11.41 27.02 0.93
N GLU A 269 -12.04 27.80 1.79
CA GLU A 269 -11.44 28.18 3.06
C GLU A 269 -11.49 26.93 3.95
N VAL A 270 -10.37 26.21 4.01
CA VAL A 270 -10.17 25.20 5.05
C VAL A 270 -10.07 25.99 6.36
N TYR A 271 -11.20 26.03 7.08
CA TYR A 271 -11.25 26.53 8.43
C TYR A 271 -10.80 25.44 9.35
N THR A 272 -9.96 25.88 10.24
CA THR A 272 -9.13 25.05 11.06
C THR A 272 -9.12 25.90 12.33
N LEU A 273 -9.53 25.32 13.47
CA LEU A 273 -9.74 26.03 14.73
C LEU A 273 -8.43 26.18 15.52
N LEU A 274 -7.67 27.28 15.45
CA LEU A 274 -6.56 27.52 16.40
C LEU A 274 -7.01 28.31 17.63
N GLY A 275 -7.06 27.66 18.80
CA GLY A 275 -6.51 28.22 20.04
C GLY A 275 -7.45 28.66 21.16
N ASN A 276 -6.84 28.72 22.36
CA ASN A 276 -7.31 29.10 23.70
C ASN A 276 -7.90 30.52 23.89
N LYS A 277 -8.33 31.18 22.81
CA LYS A 277 -9.11 32.42 22.92
C LYS A 277 -10.56 32.07 22.66
N THR A 278 -11.36 32.14 23.72
CA THR A 278 -12.80 32.35 23.62
C THR A 278 -13.03 33.33 22.47
N PRO A 279 -13.84 32.98 21.45
CA PRO A 279 -14.18 33.92 20.39
C PRO A 279 -14.66 35.20 21.07
N LYS A 280 -14.09 36.37 20.70
CA LYS A 280 -14.63 37.65 21.18
C LYS A 280 -16.14 37.61 20.95
N ALA A 281 -16.92 37.83 22.00
CA ALA A 281 -18.37 37.76 21.96
C ALA A 281 -18.89 38.47 20.70
N GLY A 282 -19.52 37.71 19.80
CA GLY A 282 -20.01 38.21 18.51
C GLY A 282 -19.36 37.62 17.24
N LYS A 283 -18.20 36.95 17.32
CA LYS A 283 -17.68 36.17 16.18
C LYS A 283 -18.11 34.70 16.30
N LYS A 284 -19.19 34.32 15.62
CA LYS A 284 -19.50 32.90 15.39
C LYS A 284 -18.30 32.28 14.68
N VAL A 285 -17.71 31.24 15.27
CA VAL A 285 -16.91 30.28 14.49
C VAL A 285 -17.92 29.65 13.53
N VAL A 286 -17.88 30.08 12.28
CA VAL A 286 -18.60 29.40 11.22
C VAL A 286 -17.79 28.12 10.97
N ALA A 287 -18.12 27.03 11.69
CA ALA A 287 -17.93 25.72 11.11
C ALA A 287 -18.69 25.79 9.78
N SER A 288 -17.96 25.81 8.66
CA SER A 288 -18.63 26.02 7.39
C SER A 288 -19.61 24.87 7.22
N ASN A 289 -20.91 25.20 7.15
CA ASN A 289 -21.99 24.29 6.78
C ASN A 289 -21.84 23.77 5.33
N TYR A 290 -20.62 23.79 4.78
CA TYR A 290 -20.28 23.47 3.39
C TYR A 290 -19.73 22.05 3.20
N PHE A 291 -19.45 21.32 4.28
CA PHE A 291 -19.07 19.91 4.16
C PHE A 291 -20.30 18.99 4.21
N SER A 292 -21.19 19.14 3.22
CA SER A 292 -22.21 18.13 2.91
C SER A 292 -21.63 16.95 2.12
N ALA A 293 -20.37 17.06 1.68
CA ALA A 293 -19.65 16.01 0.99
C ALA A 293 -18.99 15.04 1.98
N ARG A 294 -19.28 13.75 1.83
CA ARG A 294 -18.61 12.66 2.55
C ARG A 294 -17.10 12.78 2.38
N LEU A 295 -16.36 12.84 3.49
CA LEU A 295 -14.90 12.88 3.47
C LEU A 295 -14.34 11.64 2.76
N ALA A 296 -13.28 11.82 1.97
CA ALA A 296 -12.55 10.70 1.38
C ALA A 296 -12.02 9.78 2.49
N PRO A 297 -12.22 8.45 2.39
CA PRO A 297 -11.74 7.52 3.39
C PRO A 297 -10.22 7.49 3.45
N PHE A 298 -9.64 7.37 4.64
CA PHE A 298 -8.21 7.16 4.84
C PHE A 298 -7.95 5.70 5.19
N VAL A 299 -7.12 5.07 4.38
CA VAL A 299 -6.70 3.67 4.56
C VAL A 299 -5.29 3.66 5.12
N LEU A 300 -5.10 2.94 6.23
CA LEU A 300 -3.82 2.73 6.88
C LEU A 300 -3.57 1.23 7.05
N GLU A 301 -2.37 0.79 6.74
CA GLU A 301 -1.84 -0.52 7.09
C GLU A 301 -0.64 -0.33 8.03
N LYS A 302 -0.65 -1.00 9.19
CA LYS A 302 0.40 -0.92 10.20
C LYS A 302 0.65 -2.32 10.76
N HIS A 303 1.91 -2.73 10.84
CA HIS A 303 2.26 -4.02 11.42
C HIS A 303 1.81 -4.11 12.87
N PHE A 304 1.31 -5.27 13.24
CA PHE A 304 0.63 -5.52 14.50
C PHE A 304 1.20 -6.77 15.17
N THR A 305 1.44 -6.70 16.48
CA THR A 305 1.93 -7.82 17.26
C THR A 305 1.31 -7.84 18.65
N LEU A 306 1.28 -9.02 19.27
CA LEU A 306 0.92 -9.18 20.67
C LEU A 306 2.05 -8.69 21.60
N ASN A 307 3.30 -8.80 21.14
CA ASN A 307 4.48 -8.47 21.94
C ASN A 307 5.66 -8.05 21.05
N GLN A 308 6.14 -6.82 21.22
CA GLN A 308 7.29 -6.29 20.47
C GLN A 308 8.63 -6.97 20.82
N ALA A 309 8.71 -7.62 21.98
CA ALA A 309 9.85 -8.45 22.38
C ALA A 309 9.76 -9.90 21.85
N GLY A 310 8.76 -10.19 21.01
CA GLY A 310 8.54 -11.50 20.42
C GLY A 310 9.62 -11.94 19.41
N ASN A 311 9.42 -13.14 18.86
CA ASN A 311 10.34 -13.79 17.92
C ASN A 311 9.93 -13.64 16.45
N GLY A 312 8.86 -12.91 16.16
CA GLY A 312 8.47 -12.52 14.82
C GLY A 312 9.56 -11.68 14.15
N LEU A 313 9.64 -11.76 12.82
CA LEU A 313 10.60 -10.96 12.04
C LEU A 313 10.38 -9.45 12.22
N ASP A 314 9.11 -9.12 12.48
CA ASP A 314 8.52 -7.81 12.35
C ASP A 314 8.07 -7.22 13.70
N ASP A 315 8.13 -8.02 14.78
CA ASP A 315 7.58 -7.65 16.09
C ASP A 315 8.18 -6.35 16.64
N LYS A 316 9.48 -6.12 16.42
CA LYS A 316 10.19 -4.94 16.97
C LYS A 316 9.67 -3.60 16.46
N MET A 317 9.06 -3.56 15.29
CA MET A 317 8.52 -2.33 14.70
C MET A 317 6.98 -2.29 14.71
N ALA A 318 6.35 -3.44 14.95
CA ALA A 318 4.91 -3.59 14.97
C ALA A 318 4.32 -2.89 16.20
N VAL A 319 3.09 -2.39 16.09
CA VAL A 319 2.38 -1.79 17.23
C VAL A 319 1.67 -2.86 18.05
N THR A 320 1.57 -2.63 19.36
CA THR A 320 0.75 -3.46 20.27
C THR A 320 -0.73 -3.12 20.17
N SER A 321 -1.61 -3.91 20.79
CA SER A 321 -3.06 -3.62 20.85
C SER A 321 -3.38 -2.25 21.44
N ALA A 322 -2.74 -1.88 22.55
CA ALA A 322 -2.92 -0.57 23.18
C ALA A 322 -2.50 0.58 22.25
N GLN A 323 -1.34 0.45 21.60
CA GLN A 323 -0.83 1.46 20.66
C GLN A 323 -1.72 1.58 19.41
N LEU A 324 -2.20 0.45 18.87
CA LEU A 324 -3.10 0.43 17.72
C LEU A 324 -4.44 1.09 18.06
N LYS A 325 -5.00 0.81 19.24
CA LYS A 325 -6.23 1.44 19.71
C LYS A 325 -6.08 2.95 19.84
N GLY A 326 -5.02 3.41 20.54
CA GLY A 326 -4.74 4.83 20.70
C GLY A 326 -4.55 5.55 19.35
N LEU A 327 -3.89 4.89 18.40
CA LEU A 327 -3.75 5.37 17.03
C LEU A 327 -5.11 5.52 16.33
N ILE A 328 -5.96 4.48 16.34
CA ILE A 328 -7.27 4.50 15.68
C ILE A 328 -8.16 5.58 16.28
N ASP A 329 -8.23 5.66 17.61
CA ASP A 329 -9.00 6.68 18.33
C ASP A 329 -8.53 8.09 17.92
N LEU A 330 -7.22 8.33 17.89
CA LEU A 330 -6.66 9.61 17.46
C LEU A 330 -7.04 9.97 16.02
N LEU A 331 -6.93 9.03 15.08
CA LEU A 331 -7.27 9.26 13.67
C LEU A 331 -8.75 9.59 13.48
N ILE A 332 -9.64 8.91 14.20
CA ILE A 332 -11.09 9.16 14.19
C ILE A 332 -11.38 10.55 14.76
N ARG A 333 -10.81 10.89 15.92
CA ARG A 333 -11.02 12.21 16.56
C ARG A 333 -10.57 13.35 15.65
N MET A 334 -9.42 13.21 14.97
CA MET A 334 -8.97 14.21 13.99
C MET A 334 -10.03 14.48 12.92
N ARG A 335 -10.74 13.46 12.45
CA ARG A 335 -11.78 13.58 11.43
C ARG A 335 -13.08 14.17 11.98
N GLU A 336 -13.49 13.77 13.17
CA GLU A 336 -14.66 14.36 13.83
C GLU A 336 -14.49 15.85 14.10
N CYS A 337 -13.30 16.25 14.59
CA CYS A 337 -12.92 17.65 14.73
C CYS A 337 -12.96 18.40 13.40
N PHE A 338 -12.52 17.75 12.30
CA PHE A 338 -12.57 18.32 10.96
C PHE A 338 -14.01 18.50 10.44
N MET A 339 -14.91 17.56 10.72
CA MET A 339 -16.33 17.62 10.31
C MET A 339 -17.18 18.56 11.17
N GLY A 340 -16.66 19.06 12.29
CA GLY A 340 -17.43 19.88 13.24
C GLY A 340 -18.48 19.07 14.02
N ALA A 341 -18.41 17.74 14.02
CA ALA A 341 -19.38 16.84 14.64
C ALA A 341 -19.18 16.67 16.16
N VAL A 342 -18.72 17.72 16.86
CA VAL A 342 -18.51 17.70 18.30
C VAL A 342 -19.82 18.07 19.00
N GLU A 343 -20.74 17.10 19.14
CA GLU A 343 -21.87 17.23 20.05
C GLU A 343 -21.42 17.16 21.53
N THR A 344 -22.30 17.61 22.42
CA THR A 344 -22.16 17.89 23.86
C THR A 344 -21.83 16.68 24.74
N ASP A 345 -20.87 15.82 24.40
CA ASP A 345 -20.36 14.80 25.34
C ASP A 345 -19.42 15.49 26.34
N ALA A 346 -19.76 15.42 27.64
CA ALA A 346 -18.97 16.02 28.72
C ALA A 346 -17.53 15.47 28.80
N ARG A 347 -17.28 14.27 28.26
CA ARG A 347 -15.94 13.68 28.13
C ARG A 347 -15.07 14.40 27.08
N LEU A 348 -15.68 15.17 26.17
CA LEU A 348 -14.99 15.92 25.11
C LEU A 348 -14.52 17.31 25.56
N ALA A 349 -14.87 17.75 26.78
CA ALA A 349 -14.37 19.00 27.34
C ALA A 349 -12.82 19.02 27.45
N GLU A 350 -12.20 17.86 27.60
CA GLU A 350 -10.74 17.68 27.73
C GLU A 350 -9.99 17.72 26.39
N TYR A 351 -10.70 17.59 25.26
CA TYR A 351 -10.13 17.59 23.89
C TYR A 351 -10.50 18.82 23.07
N ARG A 352 -11.15 19.81 23.70
CA ARG A 352 -11.64 21.05 23.03
C ARG A 352 -10.54 21.88 22.36
N ASP A 353 -9.28 21.63 22.71
CA ASP A 353 -8.12 22.38 22.21
C ASP A 353 -7.47 21.70 20.98
N PHE A 354 -8.25 21.13 20.05
CA PHE A 354 -7.71 20.79 18.73
C PHE A 354 -7.40 22.09 17.99
N VAL A 355 -6.13 22.51 18.06
CA VAL A 355 -5.62 23.76 17.49
C VAL A 355 -5.26 23.53 16.01
N ILE A 356 -6.15 23.83 15.08
CA ILE A 356 -5.98 23.57 13.65
C ILE A 356 -5.79 24.92 12.90
N ALA A 357 -4.76 25.16 12.05
CA ALA A 357 -4.48 26.47 11.41
C ALA A 357 -5.19 26.78 10.09
N ALA A 358 -5.77 27.98 9.96
CA ALA A 358 -6.46 28.46 8.77
C ALA A 358 -5.47 28.87 7.67
N SER A 359 -5.62 28.35 6.45
CA SER A 359 -5.01 28.95 5.25
C SER A 359 -5.80 28.60 3.99
N ARG A 360 -5.94 29.56 3.07
CA ARG A 360 -6.68 29.39 1.81
C ARG A 360 -5.81 28.65 0.77
N LEU A 361 -6.21 27.45 0.35
CA LEU A 361 -5.62 26.71 -0.79
C LEU A 361 -6.58 26.83 -1.98
N LYS A 362 -6.06 27.13 -3.18
CA LYS A 362 -6.85 27.02 -4.43
C LYS A 362 -6.79 25.58 -4.93
N HIS A 363 -7.79 25.18 -5.70
CA HIS A 363 -7.80 23.83 -6.30
C HIS A 363 -6.62 23.56 -7.23
N GLU A 364 -6.13 24.62 -7.86
CA GLU A 364 -5.04 24.61 -8.83
C GLU A 364 -3.66 24.49 -8.15
N ASP A 365 -3.60 24.66 -6.83
CA ASP A 365 -2.36 24.63 -6.08
C ASP A 365 -1.93 23.17 -5.85
N LEU A 366 -0.85 22.75 -6.53
CA LEU A 366 -0.19 21.48 -6.20
C LEU A 366 0.30 21.52 -4.75
N LEU A 367 -0.05 20.50 -3.96
CA LEU A 367 0.49 20.33 -2.61
C LEU A 367 2.00 20.04 -2.69
N THR A 368 2.80 21.07 -2.45
CA THR A 368 4.25 21.02 -2.33
C THR A 368 4.69 21.32 -0.90
N ALA A 369 5.89 20.88 -0.50
CA ALA A 369 6.46 21.23 0.80
C ALA A 369 6.47 22.75 1.04
N THR A 370 6.73 23.54 -0.01
CA THR A 370 6.69 25.00 0.02
C THR A 370 5.27 25.53 0.29
N SER A 371 4.25 25.04 -0.43
CA SER A 371 2.85 25.44 -0.21
C SER A 371 2.32 25.06 1.19
N LEU A 372 2.87 23.98 1.75
CA LEU A 372 2.55 23.48 3.08
C LEU A 372 3.37 24.16 4.19
N GLY A 373 4.34 24.99 3.84
CA GLY A 373 5.21 25.67 4.81
C GLY A 373 4.46 26.52 5.83
N ARG A 374 3.26 27.02 5.47
CA ARG A 374 2.37 27.77 6.38
C ARG A 374 1.65 26.91 7.42
N PHE A 375 1.63 25.59 7.24
CA PHE A 375 1.03 24.63 8.17
C PHE A 375 2.08 23.96 9.09
N LYS A 376 3.35 24.39 9.03
CA LYS A 376 4.46 23.84 9.82
C LYS A 376 4.16 23.69 11.31
N GLU A 377 3.54 24.69 11.93
CA GLU A 377 3.19 24.64 13.36
C GLU A 377 2.05 23.67 13.66
N VAL A 378 1.12 23.46 12.72
CA VAL A 378 0.08 22.42 12.82
C VAL A 378 0.73 21.05 12.82
N PHE A 379 1.68 20.81 11.91
CA PHE A 379 2.37 19.53 11.82
C PHE A 379 3.16 19.19 13.09
N LYS A 380 3.90 20.16 13.65
CA LYS A 380 4.61 19.97 14.92
C LYS A 380 3.64 19.64 16.05
N THR A 381 2.51 20.35 16.10
CA THR A 381 1.46 20.10 17.10
C THR A 381 0.86 18.70 16.94
N LEU A 382 0.56 18.28 15.71
CA LEU A 382 0.01 16.96 15.42
C LEU A 382 0.99 15.83 15.79
N LEU A 383 2.29 16.01 15.52
CA LEU A 383 3.32 15.05 15.92
C LEU A 383 3.44 14.95 17.45
N TYR A 384 3.50 16.10 18.13
CA TYR A 384 3.55 16.16 19.60
C TYR A 384 2.34 15.48 20.26
N TRP A 385 1.14 15.71 19.72
CA TRP A 385 -0.08 15.06 20.21
C TRP A 385 -0.09 13.56 19.93
N GLY A 386 0.41 13.14 18.75
CA GLY A 386 0.59 11.73 18.43
C GLY A 386 1.49 11.00 19.43
N GLU A 387 2.50 11.68 19.97
CA GLU A 387 3.40 11.14 21.00
C GLU A 387 2.74 11.11 22.38
N THR A 388 2.17 12.23 22.81
CA THR A 388 1.60 12.36 24.16
C THR A 388 0.35 11.50 24.37
N VAL A 389 -0.50 11.35 23.35
CA VAL A 389 -1.71 10.53 23.41
C VAL A 389 -1.45 9.07 23.00
N GLY A 390 -0.49 8.82 22.10
CA GLY A 390 -0.21 7.48 21.58
C GLY A 390 0.66 6.60 22.49
N LEU A 391 1.30 7.16 23.52
CA LEU A 391 2.24 6.45 24.41
C LEU A 391 1.68 6.11 25.81
N THR A 392 0.51 6.62 26.18
CA THR A 392 -0.08 6.34 27.51
C THR A 392 -1.06 5.16 27.44
N GLU A 393 -0.72 4.07 28.15
CA GLU A 393 -1.64 2.97 28.41
C GLU A 393 -2.87 3.51 29.16
N GLY A 394 -4.03 3.48 28.51
CA GLY A 394 -5.22 4.11 29.05
C GLY A 394 -5.14 5.63 28.92
N ILE A 395 -6.07 6.17 28.16
CA ILE A 395 -6.33 7.61 28.09
C ILE A 395 -6.75 8.05 29.50
N THR A 396 -5.79 8.45 30.33
CA THR A 396 -6.02 9.00 31.66
C THR A 396 -5.60 10.45 31.65
N THR A 397 -6.58 11.34 31.47
CA THR A 397 -6.57 12.76 31.86
C THR A 397 -5.26 13.52 31.63
N VAL A 398 -5.10 14.13 30.46
CA VAL A 398 -4.18 15.28 30.30
C VAL A 398 -4.98 16.55 30.57
N ARG A 399 -4.85 17.11 31.78
CA ARG A 399 -5.50 18.39 32.16
C ARG A 399 -4.86 19.56 31.41
N THR A 400 -5.56 20.07 30.39
CA THR A 400 -5.24 21.32 29.69
C THR A 400 -5.66 22.52 30.56
N GLY A 401 -4.70 23.35 30.99
CA GLY A 401 -5.04 24.55 31.78
C GLY A 401 -3.88 25.21 32.53
N LYS A 402 -2.79 24.51 32.79
CA LYS A 402 -1.52 25.17 33.12
C LYS A 402 -0.74 25.37 31.83
N LYS A 403 -0.15 26.55 31.64
CA LYS A 403 1.11 26.65 30.89
C LYS A 403 2.06 25.67 31.58
N THR A 404 2.10 24.44 31.12
CA THR A 404 3.20 23.55 31.42
C THR A 404 4.37 24.22 30.74
N SER A 405 5.18 24.93 31.52
CA SER A 405 6.59 25.11 31.16
C SER A 405 7.03 23.74 30.66
N ILE A 406 7.45 23.69 29.39
CA ILE A 406 7.93 22.50 28.70
C ILE A 406 8.93 21.84 29.65
N GLY A 407 8.48 20.81 30.38
CA GLY A 407 9.29 20.09 31.34
C GLY A 407 10.35 19.31 30.57
N GLU A 408 11.47 19.06 31.21
CA GLU A 408 12.75 18.57 30.67
C GLU A 408 12.74 17.15 30.05
N HIS A 409 11.62 16.67 29.53
CA HIS A 409 11.59 15.60 28.55
C HIS A 409 11.47 16.24 27.17
N GLU A 410 12.60 16.38 26.46
CA GLU A 410 12.64 16.86 25.07
C GLU A 410 11.67 16.02 24.23
N PRO A 411 10.51 16.57 23.80
CA PRO A 411 9.66 15.91 22.82
C PRO A 411 10.44 15.79 21.53
N TYR A 412 10.09 14.87 20.64
CA TYR A 412 10.68 14.80 19.30
C TYR A 412 10.26 16.08 18.55
N TYR A 413 11.02 17.16 18.74
CA TYR A 413 10.89 18.36 17.92
C TYR A 413 11.40 17.96 16.54
N CYS A 414 10.47 17.51 15.71
CA CYS A 414 10.70 17.37 14.29
C CYS A 414 11.01 18.78 13.78
N ASP A 415 12.30 19.06 13.58
CA ASP A 415 12.73 20.31 12.99
C ASP A 415 12.10 20.49 11.60
N ASN A 416 12.10 21.72 11.11
CA ASN A 416 11.46 22.03 9.82
C ASN A 416 12.06 21.18 8.68
N ALA A 417 13.35 20.89 8.73
CA ALA A 417 14.04 20.09 7.72
C ALA A 417 13.59 18.62 7.74
N THR A 418 13.28 18.07 8.91
CA THR A 418 12.79 16.72 9.09
C THR A 418 11.37 16.60 8.58
N LEU A 419 10.50 17.57 8.90
CA LEU A 419 9.14 17.61 8.39
C LEU A 419 9.12 17.72 6.86
N GLU A 420 9.94 18.59 6.28
CA GLU A 420 10.08 18.73 4.82
C GLU A 420 10.55 17.42 4.15
N ARG A 421 11.42 16.65 4.81
CA ARG A 421 11.84 15.33 4.31
C ARG A 421 10.73 14.28 4.42
N ILE A 422 9.98 14.24 5.54
CA ILE A 422 8.82 13.36 5.71
C ILE A 422 7.77 13.61 4.61
N LEU A 423 7.44 14.88 4.36
CA LEU A 423 6.53 15.28 3.29
C LEU A 423 7.10 14.95 1.91
N GLY A 424 8.39 15.21 1.72
CA GLY A 424 9.15 14.95 0.50
C GLY A 424 8.72 15.81 -0.68
N THR A 425 8.99 15.32 -1.89
CA THR A 425 8.75 16.05 -3.15
C THR A 425 7.39 15.74 -3.78
N GLY A 426 6.68 14.72 -3.29
CA GLY A 426 5.45 14.21 -3.89
C GLY A 426 5.66 13.37 -5.15
N PHE A 427 6.88 13.23 -5.66
CA PHE A 427 7.20 12.39 -6.80
C PHE A 427 7.64 11.00 -6.32
N LYS A 428 6.99 9.94 -6.81
CA LYS A 428 7.32 8.57 -6.39
C LYS A 428 8.74 8.20 -6.78
N LYS A 429 9.59 7.96 -5.79
CA LYS A 429 10.99 7.54 -5.93
C LYS A 429 11.29 6.48 -4.88
N LEU A 430 12.37 5.73 -5.11
CA LEU A 430 12.91 4.81 -4.11
C LEU A 430 13.43 5.58 -2.90
N ALA A 431 13.11 5.07 -1.71
CA ALA A 431 13.82 5.47 -0.51
C ALA A 431 15.29 5.05 -0.61
N LEU A 432 16.19 5.73 0.10
CA LEU A 432 17.61 5.41 0.06
C LEU A 432 17.88 3.94 0.46
N CYS A 433 17.16 3.46 1.47
CA CYS A 433 17.26 2.08 1.95
C CYS A 433 16.75 1.03 0.94
N GLU A 434 15.91 1.42 -0.01
CA GLU A 434 15.37 0.54 -1.05
C GLU A 434 16.29 0.42 -2.28
N GLN A 435 17.11 1.43 -2.56
CA GLN A 435 17.91 1.51 -3.79
C GLN A 435 18.80 0.29 -4.01
N ARG A 436 19.40 -0.22 -2.94
CA ARG A 436 20.28 -1.40 -2.98
C ARG A 436 19.54 -2.68 -3.39
N TYR A 437 18.25 -2.79 -3.04
CA TYR A 437 17.47 -4.02 -3.17
C TYR A 437 16.42 -3.96 -4.28
N TYR A 438 16.16 -2.77 -4.82
CA TYR A 438 15.14 -2.52 -5.84
C TYR A 438 15.12 -3.55 -6.97
N LYS A 439 16.28 -3.91 -7.51
CA LYS A 439 16.37 -4.88 -8.60
C LYS A 439 16.21 -6.33 -8.15
N THR A 440 16.58 -6.67 -6.91
CA THR A 440 16.61 -8.06 -6.44
C THR A 440 15.35 -8.48 -5.69
N THR A 441 14.66 -7.54 -5.05
CA THR A 441 13.42 -7.80 -4.30
C THR A 441 12.19 -7.82 -5.22
N ARG A 442 12.24 -7.15 -6.38
CA ARG A 442 11.18 -7.25 -7.40
C ARG A 442 11.23 -8.57 -8.16
N ARG A 443 10.13 -8.95 -8.82
CA ARG A 443 10.08 -10.14 -9.65
C ARG A 443 11.02 -10.03 -10.85
N SER A 444 11.87 -11.04 -10.97
CA SER A 444 12.81 -11.29 -12.04
C SER A 444 12.59 -12.70 -12.59
N LEU A 445 12.86 -12.89 -13.88
CA LEU A 445 12.87 -14.22 -14.48
C LEU A 445 14.07 -15.01 -13.97
N ILE A 446 13.82 -16.14 -13.30
CA ILE A 446 14.82 -17.02 -12.72
C ILE A 446 14.65 -18.41 -13.31
N ALA A 447 15.75 -19.06 -13.69
CA ALA A 447 15.76 -20.44 -14.13
C ALA A 447 15.38 -21.36 -12.95
N THR A 448 14.36 -22.20 -13.11
CA THR A 448 13.92 -23.14 -12.06
C THR A 448 14.62 -24.49 -12.15
N ARG A 449 15.28 -24.74 -13.28
CA ARG A 449 16.22 -25.83 -13.53
C ARG A 449 17.30 -25.32 -14.47
N THR A 450 18.34 -26.13 -14.70
CA THR A 450 19.30 -25.83 -15.77
C THR A 450 18.57 -25.81 -17.12
N ILE A 451 18.81 -24.74 -17.88
CA ILE A 451 18.29 -24.50 -19.23
C ILE A 451 19.47 -24.63 -20.18
N ASP A 452 19.42 -25.60 -21.07
CA ASP A 452 20.50 -25.82 -22.02
C ASP A 452 20.55 -24.73 -23.09
N LYS A 453 21.72 -24.54 -23.69
CA LYS A 453 21.87 -23.67 -24.85
C LYS A 453 20.87 -24.11 -25.93
N ASP A 454 20.21 -23.13 -26.54
CA ASP A 454 19.18 -23.35 -27.57
C ASP A 454 17.90 -24.04 -27.07
N GLU A 455 17.75 -24.23 -25.75
CA GLU A 455 16.47 -24.59 -25.15
C GLU A 455 15.54 -23.37 -25.10
N GLY A 456 14.28 -23.56 -25.47
CA GLY A 456 13.26 -22.51 -25.42
C GLY A 456 12.92 -22.13 -23.98
N ILE A 457 12.78 -20.84 -23.72
CA ILE A 457 12.52 -20.34 -22.36
C ILE A 457 11.01 -20.17 -22.15
N GLY A 458 10.50 -20.73 -21.05
CA GLY A 458 9.08 -20.59 -20.70
C GLY A 458 8.76 -21.08 -19.29
N ALA A 459 7.47 -21.18 -18.98
CA ALA A 459 6.99 -21.54 -17.64
C ALA A 459 7.42 -22.94 -17.15
N HIS A 460 7.88 -23.81 -18.06
CA HIS A 460 8.32 -25.17 -17.74
C HIS A 460 9.77 -25.25 -17.21
N ASN A 461 10.57 -24.20 -17.40
CA ASN A 461 11.98 -24.15 -17.00
C ASN A 461 12.41 -22.84 -16.32
N SER A 462 11.49 -21.89 -16.18
CA SER A 462 11.73 -20.61 -15.53
C SER A 462 10.49 -20.11 -14.77
N ALA A 463 10.70 -19.22 -13.80
CA ALA A 463 9.65 -18.60 -13.01
C ALA A 463 10.00 -17.15 -12.65
N PHE A 464 8.98 -16.32 -12.41
CA PHE A 464 9.16 -14.97 -11.90
C PHE A 464 9.26 -15.01 -10.39
N LEU A 465 10.48 -14.89 -9.88
CA LEU A 465 10.80 -14.99 -8.47
C LEU A 465 11.59 -13.75 -8.05
N ARG A 466 11.67 -13.50 -6.74
CA ARG A 466 12.58 -12.49 -6.20
C ARG A 466 13.98 -13.09 -6.20
N ALA A 467 14.92 -12.37 -6.80
CA ALA A 467 16.32 -12.80 -6.85
C ALA A 467 16.97 -12.81 -5.46
N GLU A 468 16.55 -11.85 -4.62
CA GLU A 468 17.09 -11.53 -3.29
C GLU A 468 18.63 -11.44 -3.23
N GLN A 469 19.20 -11.24 -2.04
CA GLN A 469 20.65 -11.11 -1.90
C GLN A 469 21.32 -12.46 -2.13
N GLY A 470 21.91 -12.62 -3.31
CA GLY A 470 22.57 -13.84 -3.76
C GLY A 470 22.60 -13.95 -5.28
N ASN A 471 21.65 -13.29 -5.97
CA ASN A 471 21.51 -13.36 -7.41
C ASN A 471 21.52 -11.97 -8.05
N LYS A 472 21.98 -11.90 -9.31
CA LYS A 472 21.74 -10.71 -10.15
C LYS A 472 20.25 -10.61 -10.45
N ALA A 473 19.76 -9.40 -10.70
CA ALA A 473 18.40 -9.24 -11.19
C ALA A 473 18.30 -9.71 -12.65
N GLY A 474 17.19 -10.37 -12.96
CA GLY A 474 16.89 -10.86 -14.30
C GLY A 474 16.04 -9.87 -15.08
N VAL A 475 15.53 -10.35 -16.20
CA VAL A 475 14.46 -9.72 -16.96
C VAL A 475 13.20 -9.62 -16.09
N THR A 476 12.54 -8.47 -16.11
CA THR A 476 11.30 -8.22 -15.36
C THR A 476 10.07 -8.55 -16.20
N PRO A 477 8.90 -8.79 -15.58
CA PRO A 477 7.65 -8.98 -16.31
C PRO A 477 7.29 -7.80 -17.23
N ASP A 478 7.56 -6.56 -16.80
CA ASP A 478 7.35 -5.35 -17.60
C ASP A 478 8.25 -5.29 -18.83
N TRP A 479 9.50 -5.77 -18.74
CA TRP A 479 10.36 -5.91 -19.90
C TRP A 479 9.76 -6.89 -20.92
N ILE A 480 9.27 -8.05 -20.47
CA ILE A 480 8.69 -9.06 -21.38
C ILE A 480 7.45 -8.51 -22.08
N GLU A 481 6.57 -7.80 -21.36
CA GLU A 481 5.42 -7.17 -21.99
C GLU A 481 5.82 -6.11 -23.02
N ASN A 482 6.86 -5.33 -22.75
CA ASN A 482 7.35 -4.33 -23.69
C ASN A 482 8.03 -4.95 -24.91
N GLU A 483 8.73 -6.07 -24.77
CA GLU A 483 9.26 -6.82 -25.91
C GLU A 483 8.17 -7.46 -26.76
N ALA A 484 7.16 -8.07 -26.13
CA ALA A 484 6.01 -8.63 -26.86
C ALA A 484 5.28 -7.59 -27.72
N LYS A 485 5.24 -6.32 -27.28
CA LYS A 485 4.70 -5.18 -28.07
C LYS A 485 5.50 -4.93 -29.36
N LYS A 486 6.82 -5.12 -29.36
CA LYS A 486 7.66 -4.90 -30.55
C LYS A 486 7.42 -5.94 -31.64
N HIS A 487 7.01 -7.16 -31.24
CA HIS A 487 6.93 -8.31 -32.13
C HIS A 487 5.51 -8.68 -32.57
N SER A 488 4.49 -8.21 -31.86
CA SER A 488 3.10 -8.37 -32.30
C SER A 488 2.70 -7.20 -33.20
N ALA A 489 2.51 -7.46 -34.49
CA ALA A 489 2.08 -6.46 -35.50
C ALA A 489 0.68 -5.85 -35.24
N ALA A 490 0.08 -6.11 -34.07
CA ALA A 490 -1.20 -5.58 -33.65
C ALA A 490 -1.02 -4.88 -32.30
N GLU A 491 -0.87 -3.56 -32.36
CA GLU A 491 -0.92 -2.69 -31.19
C GLU A 491 -2.18 -3.03 -30.37
N LEU A 492 -2.00 -3.18 -29.05
CA LEU A 492 -3.03 -3.45 -28.03
C LEU A 492 -3.51 -4.89 -27.82
N ARG A 493 -2.88 -5.94 -28.39
CA ARG A 493 -3.20 -7.32 -27.92
C ARG A 493 -2.70 -7.54 -26.50
N GLU A 494 -3.60 -8.00 -25.62
CA GLU A 494 -3.24 -8.43 -24.25
C GLU A 494 -2.28 -9.62 -24.34
N VAL A 495 -1.07 -9.44 -23.83
CA VAL A 495 -0.19 -10.57 -23.52
C VAL A 495 -0.91 -11.39 -22.45
N GLN A 496 -1.28 -12.64 -22.76
CA GLN A 496 -2.08 -13.47 -21.85
C GLN A 496 -1.31 -13.89 -20.60
N SER A 497 0.02 -13.97 -20.71
CA SER A 497 0.93 -14.20 -19.59
C SER A 497 2.28 -13.55 -19.85
N SER A 498 2.92 -13.06 -18.79
CA SER A 498 4.31 -12.60 -18.86
C SER A 498 5.30 -13.69 -19.29
N PHE A 499 4.89 -14.95 -19.45
CA PHE A 499 5.69 -16.04 -20.02
C PHE A 499 5.43 -16.35 -21.49
N ASP A 500 4.69 -15.50 -22.22
CA ASP A 500 4.53 -15.64 -23.68
C ASP A 500 5.83 -15.30 -24.43
N MET A 501 6.86 -16.08 -24.13
CA MET A 501 8.24 -15.96 -24.57
C MET A 501 8.54 -16.98 -25.67
N GLY A 502 7.53 -17.51 -26.37
CA GLY A 502 7.63 -18.66 -27.30
C GLY A 502 8.60 -18.51 -28.48
N SER A 503 9.33 -17.40 -28.55
CA SER A 503 10.37 -17.10 -29.53
C SER A 503 11.72 -16.76 -28.89
N TYR A 504 11.89 -16.95 -27.58
CA TYR A 504 13.15 -16.66 -26.86
C TYR A 504 13.87 -17.93 -26.45
N PHE A 505 15.18 -17.91 -26.68
CA PHE A 505 16.09 -19.03 -26.41
C PHE A 505 17.32 -18.57 -25.63
N ALA A 506 17.94 -19.50 -24.91
CA ALA A 506 19.16 -19.24 -24.15
C ALA A 506 20.39 -19.16 -25.07
N ASN A 507 21.17 -18.07 -24.97
CA ASN A 507 22.46 -17.90 -25.66
C ASN A 507 23.53 -18.88 -25.19
N ASP A 508 23.52 -19.17 -23.90
CA ASP A 508 24.41 -20.09 -23.19
C ASP A 508 23.59 -20.91 -22.19
N THR A 509 24.15 -22.02 -21.69
CA THR A 509 23.52 -22.77 -20.60
C THR A 509 23.31 -21.87 -19.38
N ILE A 510 22.07 -21.83 -18.86
CA ILE A 510 21.69 -21.07 -17.67
C ILE A 510 21.48 -22.06 -16.53
N VAL A 511 22.18 -21.87 -15.42
CA VAL A 511 22.11 -22.79 -14.28
C VAL A 511 20.85 -22.53 -13.44
N SER A 512 20.29 -23.57 -12.83
CA SER A 512 19.17 -23.44 -11.88
C SER A 512 19.43 -22.38 -10.82
N GLY A 513 18.42 -21.54 -10.55
CA GLY A 513 18.49 -20.42 -9.61
C GLY A 513 19.14 -19.17 -10.15
N GLU A 514 19.75 -19.23 -11.33
CA GLU A 514 20.34 -18.06 -11.96
C GLU A 514 19.27 -17.17 -12.59
N ALA A 515 19.43 -15.86 -12.44
CA ALA A 515 18.57 -14.91 -13.11
C ALA A 515 18.86 -14.84 -14.61
N ILE A 516 17.79 -14.86 -15.40
CA ILE A 516 17.83 -14.79 -16.86
C ILE A 516 17.88 -13.32 -17.25
N THR A 517 19.04 -12.83 -17.68
CA THR A 517 19.22 -11.44 -18.14
C THR A 517 18.95 -11.31 -19.64
N SER A 518 18.62 -10.10 -20.11
CA SER A 518 18.36 -9.87 -21.54
C SER A 518 19.54 -10.25 -22.44
N SER A 519 20.78 -10.12 -21.95
CA SER A 519 21.99 -10.54 -22.67
C SER A 519 22.09 -12.06 -22.87
N LYS A 520 21.40 -12.85 -22.05
CA LYS A 520 21.35 -14.32 -22.17
C LYS A 520 20.20 -14.80 -23.06
N LEU A 521 19.35 -13.88 -23.48
CA LEU A 521 18.23 -14.16 -24.36
C LEU A 521 18.60 -13.81 -25.79
N ARG A 522 18.10 -14.60 -26.73
CA ARG A 522 17.96 -14.19 -28.13
C ARG A 522 16.55 -14.46 -28.61
N PHE A 523 16.05 -13.55 -29.42
CA PHE A 523 14.80 -13.73 -30.13
C PHE A 523 15.06 -14.51 -31.43
N GLN A 524 14.34 -15.60 -31.61
CA GLN A 524 14.28 -16.34 -32.86
C GLN A 524 12.86 -16.14 -33.41
N GLY A 525 12.73 -15.17 -34.32
CA GLY A 525 11.45 -14.90 -34.97
C GLY A 525 10.90 -16.17 -35.62
N LEU A 526 9.57 -16.23 -35.77
CA LEU A 526 8.95 -17.19 -36.67
C LEU A 526 9.67 -17.08 -38.02
N LYS A 527 10.36 -18.15 -38.45
CA LYS A 527 10.76 -18.30 -39.85
C LYS A 527 9.48 -18.39 -40.66
N VAL A 528 8.90 -17.25 -41.01
CA VAL A 528 7.92 -17.20 -42.08
C VAL A 528 8.73 -17.49 -43.34
N GLY A 529 8.67 -18.73 -43.81
CA GLY A 529 9.21 -19.09 -45.11
C GLY A 529 8.62 -18.14 -46.14
N LEU A 530 9.50 -17.48 -46.89
CA LEU A 530 9.14 -16.64 -48.04
C LEU A 530 8.32 -17.43 -49.05
#